data_AF-A0A497GWN8-F1
#
_entry.id   AF-A0A497GWN8-F1
#
_cell.length_a   1.000
_cell.length_b   1.000
_cell.length_c   1.000
_cell.angle_alpha   90.00
_cell.angle_beta   90.00
_cell.angle_gamma   90.00
#
_symmetry.space_group_name_H-M   'P 1'
#
loop_
_entity.id
_entity.type
_entity.pdbx_description
1 polymer ?
#
loop_
_entity_poly.entity_id
_entity_poly.type
_entity_poly.pdbx_seq_one_letter_code
_entity_poly.pdbx_strand_id
1 'polypeptide(L)' 'MAWGKILFPWDGVIEVSVQKQVEKDREITWISLCLKGDTQYNYMEATLDDKDAELLIKLLQEAIRKFRKYRKEVGEK' A
#
# COMPACT_ATOMS: atom_id res chain seq x y z
N MET A 1 8.09 4.88 21.34
CA MET A 1 7.26 4.16 20.36
C MET A 1 8.12 3.79 19.17
N ALA A 2 8.40 2.51 18.96
CA ALA A 2 9.06 2.03 17.75
C ALA A 2 7.96 1.48 16.84
N TRP A 3 7.61 2.22 15.80
CA TRP A 3 6.73 1.72 14.75
C TRP A 3 7.59 0.83 13.87
N GLY A 4 7.24 -0.45 13.75
CA GLY A 4 7.94 -1.37 12.86
C GLY A 4 7.93 -0.80 11.44
N LYS A 5 9.12 -0.63 10.84
CA LYS A 5 9.22 -0.21 9.44
C LYS A 5 9.13 -1.46 8.58
N ILE A 6 8.01 -1.62 7.87
CA ILE A 6 7.89 -2.63 6.82
C ILE A 6 8.49 -2.00 5.55
N LEU A 7 9.55 -2.60 5.02
CA LEU A 7 10.12 -2.27 3.72
C LEU A 7 9.65 -3.31 2.72
N PHE A 8 8.97 -2.88 1.66
CA PHE A 8 8.55 -3.75 0.56
C PHE A 8 9.09 -3.22 -0.77
N PRO A 9 9.48 -4.11 -1.70
CA PRO A 9 10.03 -3.72 -2.99
C PRO A 9 8.90 -3.28 -3.95
N TRP A 10 9.01 -2.07 -4.51
CA TRP A 10 7.95 -1.46 -5.35
C TRP A 10 7.69 -2.21 -6.67
N ASP A 11 8.68 -2.93 -7.20
CA ASP A 11 8.54 -3.81 -8.37
C ASP A 11 7.72 -5.05 -8.06
N GLY A 12 7.68 -5.46 -6.79
CA GLY A 12 6.80 -6.51 -6.29
C GLY A 12 5.35 -6.06 -6.21
N VAL A 13 5.03 -4.79 -5.98
CA VAL A 13 3.65 -4.35 -5.72
C VAL A 13 2.80 -4.34 -6.99
N ILE A 14 1.82 -5.24 -7.04
CA ILE A 14 0.82 -5.33 -8.12
C ILE A 14 -0.36 -4.42 -7.83
N GLU A 15 -0.89 -4.47 -6.61
CA GLU A 15 -2.13 -3.81 -6.20
C GLU A 15 -2.04 -3.26 -4.78
N VAL A 16 -2.77 -2.16 -4.54
CA VAL A 16 -2.96 -1.54 -3.23
C VAL A 16 -4.46 -1.42 -3.02
N SER A 17 -4.99 -1.96 -1.93
CA SER A 17 -6.40 -1.87 -1.57
C SER A 17 -6.57 -1.38 -0.13
N VAL A 18 -7.72 -0.79 0.13
CA VAL A 18 -8.10 -0.34 1.47
C VAL A 18 -9.44 -0.94 1.84
N GLN A 19 -9.48 -1.52 3.03
CA GLN A 19 -10.68 -2.08 3.61
C GLN A 19 -10.96 -1.37 4.93
N LYS A 20 -12.14 -0.78 5.03
CA LYS A 20 -12.65 -0.28 6.30
C LYS A 20 -13.42 -1.39 6.99
N GLN A 21 -13.07 -1.66 8.24
CA GLN A 21 -13.83 -2.58 9.09
C GLN A 21 -14.19 -1.87 10.38
N VAL A 22 -15.45 -2.03 10.80
CA VAL A 22 -15.91 -1.56 12.11
C VAL A 22 -15.73 -2.71 13.09
N GLU A 23 -14.77 -2.58 14.00
CA GLU A 23 -14.51 -3.55 15.06
C GLU A 23 -14.83 -2.92 16.41
N LYS A 24 -15.79 -3.50 17.16
CA LYS A 24 -16.09 -3.12 18.56
C LYS A 24 -16.16 -1.60 18.76
N ASP A 25 -16.99 -0.94 17.95
CA ASP A 25 -17.23 0.51 17.94
C ASP A 25 -16.03 1.39 17.52
N ARG A 26 -15.01 0.81 16.90
CA ARG A 26 -13.89 1.53 16.30
C ARG A 26 -13.84 1.30 14.79
N GLU A 27 -13.69 2.37 14.04
CA GLU A 27 -13.41 2.29 12.61
C GLU A 27 -11.91 2.06 12.41
N ILE A 28 -11.57 0.92 11.80
CA ILE A 28 -10.20 0.53 11.50
C ILE A 28 -10.04 0.52 9.98
N THR A 29 -9.02 1.22 9.50
CA THR A 29 -8.67 1.26 8.08
C THR A 29 -7.49 0.32 7.83
N TRP A 30 -7.76 -0.78 7.15
CA TRP A 30 -6.75 -1.76 6.75
C TRP A 30 -6.23 -1.42 5.36
N ILE A 31 -4.91 -1.28 5.23
CA ILE A 31 -4.25 -1.08 3.94
C ILE A 31 -3.52 -2.36 3.57
N SER A 32 -3.88 -2.92 2.41
CA SER A 32 -3.33 -4.18 1.92
C SER A 32 -2.51 -3.94 0.66
N LEU A 33 -1.31 -4.54 0.63
CA LEU A 33 -0.42 -4.54 -0.54
C LEU A 33 -0.33 -5.96 -1.09
N CYS A 34 -0.63 -6.11 -2.38
CA CYS A 34 -0.50 -7.37 -3.10
C CYS A 34 0.84 -7.41 -3.84
N LEU A 35 1.67 -8.43 -3.58
CA LEU A 35 2.98 -8.59 -4.19
C LEU A 35 3.00 -9.69 -5.27
N LYS A 36 3.86 -9.54 -6.28
CA LYS A 36 4.04 -10.47 -7.39
C LYS A 36 4.72 -11.76 -6.91
N GLY A 37 4.04 -12.89 -7.09
CA GLY A 37 4.57 -14.21 -6.77
C GLY A 37 4.25 -14.71 -5.37
N ASP A 38 3.58 -13.90 -4.53
CA ASP A 38 3.18 -14.27 -3.18
C ASP A 38 1.67 -14.17 -2.99
N THR A 39 1.11 -15.12 -2.25
CA THR A 39 -0.25 -15.07 -1.67
C THR A 39 -0.27 -14.24 -0.37
N GLN A 40 0.79 -13.47 -0.10
CA GLN A 40 0.95 -12.74 1.16
C GLN A 40 0.45 -11.30 1.05
N TYR A 41 -0.65 -11.07 1.75
CA TYR A 41 -1.18 -9.78 2.13
C TYR A 41 -0.27 -9.21 3.23
N ASN A 42 0.56 -8.22 2.89
CA ASN A 42 1.18 -7.40 3.93
C ASN A 42 0.12 -6.41 4.42
N TYR A 43 -0.41 -6.68 5.62
CA TYR A 43 -1.38 -5.83 6.30
C TYR A 43 -0.64 -4.68 6.99
N MET A 44 -0.92 -3.45 6.58
CA MET A 44 -0.66 -2.29 7.42
C MET A 44 -2.00 -1.90 8.06
N GLU A 45 -2.12 -2.14 9.36
CA GLU A 45 -3.22 -1.63 10.17
C GLU A 45 -2.94 -0.16 10.49
N ALA A 46 -3.83 0.74 10.09
CA ALA A 46 -3.72 2.14 10.43
C ALA A 46 -5.10 2.70 10.82
N THR A 47 -5.18 3.37 11.97
CA THR A 47 -6.36 4.18 12.30
C THR A 47 -6.22 5.51 11.56
N LEU A 48 -6.71 5.54 10.31
CA LEU A 48 -6.74 6.74 9.48
C LEU A 48 -8.17 7.19 9.31
N ASP A 49 -8.38 8.51 9.31
CA ASP A 49 -9.63 9.08 8.84
C ASP A 49 -9.79 8.86 7.32
N ASP A 50 -11.02 9.03 6.84
CA ASP A 50 -11.40 8.80 5.44
C ASP A 50 -10.52 9.56 4.44
N LYS A 51 -10.19 10.80 4.79
CA LYS A 51 -9.48 11.72 3.90
C LYS A 51 -8.02 11.33 3.79
N ASP A 52 -7.40 10.98 4.90
CA ASP A 52 -6.01 10.52 4.95
C ASP A 52 -5.86 9.14 4.32
N ALA A 53 -6.84 8.25 4.51
CA ALA A 53 -6.89 6.96 3.83
C ALA A 53 -6.96 7.12 2.30
N GLU A 54 -7.87 7.96 1.79
CA GLU A 54 -7.96 8.25 0.36
C GLU A 54 -6.68 8.88 -0.20
N LEU A 55 -6.10 9.84 0.54
CA LEU A 55 -4.87 10.50 0.13
C LEU A 55 -3.72 9.50 0.05
N LEU A 56 -3.59 8.62 1.05
CA LEU A 56 -2.57 7.60 1.11
C LEU A 56 -2.69 6.62 -0.07
N ILE A 57 -3.91 6.19 -0.42
CA ILE A 57 -4.15 5.36 -1.61
C ILE A 57 -3.64 6.05 -2.88
N LYS A 58 -4.05 7.31 -3.09
CA LYS A 58 -3.65 8.08 -4.28
C LYS A 58 -2.13 8.23 -4.35
N LEU A 59 -1.47 8.48 -3.22
CA LEU A 59 -0.02 8.58 -3.14
C LEU A 59 0.68 7.25 -3.45
N LEU A 60 0.19 6.13 -2.90
CA LEU A 60 0.75 4.80 -3.16
C LEU A 60 0.58 4.39 -4.63
N GLN A 61 -0.60 4.62 -5.20
CA GLN A 61 -0.86 4.35 -6.62
C GLN A 61 0.02 5.20 -7.54
N GLU A 62 0.18 6.49 -7.22
CA GLU A 62 1.02 7.39 -8.00
C GLU A 62 2.51 7.04 -7.88
N ALA A 63 2.97 6.62 -6.69
CA ALA A 63 4.33 6.14 -6.48
C ALA A 63 4.60 4.87 -7.31
N ILE A 64 3.68 3.89 -7.27
CA ILE A 64 3.77 2.67 -8.10
C ILE A 64 3.78 3.02 -9.58
N ARG A 65 2.92 3.94 -10.02
CA ARG A 65 2.85 4.39 -11.42
C ARG A 65 4.18 5.01 -11.87
N LYS A 66 4.72 5.95 -11.08
CA LYS A 66 6.01 6.60 -11.35
C LYS A 66 7.16 5.59 -11.36
N PHE A 67 7.17 4.67 -10.40
CA PHE A 67 8.17 3.62 -10.31
C PHE A 67 8.13 2.70 -11.53
N ARG A 68 6.95 2.25 -11.96
CA ARG A 68 6.77 1.44 -13.19
C ARG A 68 7.22 2.20 -14.44
N LYS A 69 6.91 3.50 -14.53
CA LYS A 69 7.37 4.35 -15.64
C LYS A 69 8.90 4.43 -15.67
N TYR A 70 9.52 4.73 -14.52
CA TYR A 70 10.98 4.77 -14.38
C TYR A 70 11.63 3.43 -14.75
N ARG A 71 11.06 2.30 -14.30
CA ARG A 71 11.56 0.97 -14.66
C ARG A 71 11.50 0.68 -16.16
N LYS A 72 10.48 1.17 -16.88
CA LYS A 72 10.43 1.06 -18.35
C LYS A 72 11.52 1.90 -19.01
N GLU A 73 11.74 3.11 -18.52
CA GLU A 73 12.75 4.04 -19.06
C GLU A 73 14.19 3.58 -18.80
N VAL A 74 14.42 2.87 -17.69
CA VAL A 74 15.76 2.39 -17.28
C VAL A 74 16.02 0.93 -17.66
N GLY A 75 14.97 0.12 -17.80
CA GLY A 75 15.04 -1.33 -18.04
C GLY A 75 14.91 -1.77 -19.50
N GLU A 76 14.74 -0.87 -20.46
CA GLU A 76 15.03 -1.12 -21.89
C GLU A 76 16.52 -0.87 -22.21
N LYS A 77 17.41 -1.50 -21.43
CA LYS A 77 18.83 -1.69 -21.73
C LYS A 77 19.27 -3.09 -21.30
#